data_AF-A0A7R9NK34-F1
#
_entry.id   AF-A0A7R9NK34-F1
#
_cell.length_a   1.000
_cell.length_b   1.000
_cell.length_c   1.000
_cell.angle_alpha   90.00
_cell.angle_beta   90.00
_cell.angle_gamma   90.00
#
_symmetry.space_group_name_H-M   'P 1'
#
loop_
_entity.id
_entity.type
_entity.pdbx_description
1 polymer ?
#
loop_
_entity_poly.entity_id
_entity_poly.type
_entity_poly.pdbx_seq_one_letter_code
_entity_poly.pdbx_strand_id
1 'polypeptide(L)' 'LKPPMDESYYRHNVECDWIIRVHPHDRIQVSFRTFDVEAHDDCIFDFLEIHEGALPTSPLVGRYCGSSIPPT' A
#
# COMPACT_ATOMS: atom_id res chain seq x y z
N LEU A 1 -2.26 1.18 -9.29
CA LEU A 1 -2.69 2.23 -8.35
C LEU A 1 -1.49 3.12 -8.05
N LYS A 2 -1.69 4.39 -7.75
CA LYS A 2 -0.63 5.34 -7.36
C LYS A 2 -1.18 6.34 -6.34
N PRO A 3 -0.38 6.77 -5.35
CA PRO A 3 -0.78 7.85 -4.46
C PRO A 3 -0.83 9.19 -5.23
N PRO A 4 -1.50 10.21 -4.67
CA PRO A 4 -1.37 11.58 -5.15
C PRO A 4 0.09 12.05 -5.09
N MET A 5 0.56 12.68 -6.17
CA MET A 5 1.94 13.15 -6.30
C MET A 5 1.98 14.68 -6.45
N ASP A 6 2.99 15.32 -5.87
CA ASP A 6 3.42 16.70 -6.18
C ASP A 6 4.68 16.61 -7.05
N GLU A 7 4.56 16.99 -8.32
CA GLU A 7 5.59 16.85 -9.34
C GLU A 7 6.18 15.42 -9.43
N SER A 8 7.21 15.12 -8.62
CA SER A 8 7.98 13.87 -8.63
C SER A 8 7.92 13.07 -7.34
N TYR A 9 7.31 13.57 -6.26
CA TYR A 9 7.21 12.89 -4.96
C TYR A 9 5.75 12.73 -4.53
N TYR A 10 5.47 11.76 -3.65
CA TYR A 10 4.12 11.61 -3.09
C TYR A 10 3.79 12.76 -2.14
N ARG A 11 2.52 13.18 -2.09
CA ARG A 11 2.11 14.29 -1.22
C ARG A 11 2.21 13.93 0.26
N HIS A 12 2.73 14.85 1.05
CA HIS A 12 2.81 14.71 2.51
C HIS A 12 1.43 14.86 3.18
N ASN A 13 1.27 14.23 4.34
CA ASN A 13 0.06 14.31 5.18
C ASN A 13 -1.23 13.90 4.44
N VAL A 14 -1.14 12.85 3.61
CA VAL A 14 -2.29 12.29 2.89
C VAL A 14 -2.46 10.83 3.26
N GLU A 15 -3.69 10.44 3.56
CA GLU A 15 -4.13 9.06 3.71
C GLU A 15 -4.92 8.64 2.46
N CYS A 16 -4.60 7.48 1.88
CA CYS A 16 -5.21 7.00 0.64
C CYS A 16 -5.71 5.58 0.79
N ASP A 17 -7.00 5.38 0.55
CA ASP A 17 -7.62 4.07 0.55
C ASP A 17 -8.03 3.62 -0.86
N TRP A 18 -7.72 2.38 -1.20
CA TRP A 18 -8.20 1.73 -2.41
C TRP A 18 -8.83 0.38 -2.09
N ILE A 19 -10.08 0.19 -2.54
CA ILE A 19 -10.77 -1.10 -2.44
C ILE A 19 -10.76 -1.78 -3.80
N ILE A 20 -10.03 -2.88 -3.92
CA ILE A 20 -10.00 -3.71 -5.13
C ILE A 20 -11.05 -4.82 -4.97
N ARG A 21 -11.96 -4.94 -5.95
CA ARG A 21 -13.01 -5.96 -5.97
C ARG A 21 -12.87 -6.82 -7.22
N VAL A 22 -13.05 -8.12 -7.06
CA VAL A 22 -13.08 -9.11 -8.14
C VAL A 22 -14.38 -9.93 -8.06
N HIS A 23 -14.66 -10.74 -9.07
CA HIS A 23 -15.83 -11.62 -9.01
C HIS A 23 -15.66 -12.70 -7.94
N PRO A 24 -16.77 -13.28 -7.45
CA PRO A 24 -16.69 -14.42 -6.55
C PRO A 24 -15.79 -15.50 -7.17
N HIS A 25 -14.90 -16.09 -6.35
CA HIS A 25 -13.96 -17.16 -6.72
C HIS A 25 -12.71 -16.71 -7.51
N ASP A 26 -12.62 -15.44 -7.90
CA ASP A 26 -11.36 -14.87 -8.39
C ASP A 26 -10.43 -14.53 -7.22
N ARG A 27 -9.11 -14.46 -7.50
CA ARG A 27 -8.08 -14.07 -6.52
C ARG A 27 -7.37 -12.81 -6.99
N ILE A 28 -7.02 -11.95 -6.03
CA ILE A 28 -6.23 -10.75 -6.28
C ILE A 28 -4.75 -11.10 -6.08
N GLN A 29 -3.92 -10.77 -7.06
CA GLN A 29 -2.47 -10.77 -6.93
C GLN A 29 -1.98 -9.33 -7.07
N VAL A 30 -1.25 -8.84 -6.07
CA VAL A 30 -0.68 -7.49 -6.08
C VAL A 30 0.79 -7.59 -6.47
N SER A 31 1.25 -6.70 -7.35
CA SER A 31 2.66 -6.58 -7.70
C SER A 31 3.03 -5.11 -7.86
N PHE A 32 4.26 -4.78 -7.45
CA PHE A 32 4.76 -3.42 -7.48
C PHE A 32 5.79 -3.27 -8.60
N ARG A 33 5.62 -2.24 -9.43
CA ARG A 33 6.64 -1.86 -10.43
C ARG A 33 7.73 -0.99 -9.81
N THR A 34 7.33 -0.13 -8.89
CA THR A 34 8.18 0.82 -8.17
C THR A 34 7.62 0.91 -6.75
N PHE A 35 8.51 1.01 -5.77
CA PHE A 35 8.16 1.20 -4.37
C PHE A 35 9.24 2.09 -3.75
N ASP A 36 8.84 3.26 -3.25
CA ASP A 36 9.72 4.21 -2.60
C ASP A 36 8.89 5.03 -1.62
N VAL A 37 9.01 4.68 -0.35
CA VAL A 37 8.27 5.24 0.80
C VAL A 37 9.30 5.50 1.89
N GLU A 38 9.10 6.54 2.72
CA GLU A 38 10.02 6.85 3.83
C GLU A 38 10.36 5.60 4.65
N ALA A 39 11.66 5.34 4.84
CA ALA A 39 12.13 4.16 5.57
C ALA A 39 12.12 4.41 7.08
N HIS A 40 11.63 3.45 7.84
CA HIS A 40 11.68 3.44 9.30
C HIS A 40 11.65 2.00 9.81
N ASP A 41 12.34 1.69 10.91
CA ASP A 41 12.47 0.32 11.44
C ASP A 41 11.09 -0.33 11.70
N ASP A 42 10.16 0.43 12.27
CA ASP A 42 8.78 0.02 12.52
C ASP A 42 7.74 0.56 11.49
N CYS A 43 8.20 1.20 10.41
CA CYS A 43 7.33 1.83 9.39
C CYS A 43 6.24 2.79 9.94
N ILE A 44 6.52 3.57 11.00
CA ILE A 44 5.49 4.37 11.71
C ILE A 44 5.20 5.74 11.10
N PHE A 45 6.04 6.21 10.17
CA PHE A 45 5.83 7.48 9.47
C PHE A 45 4.97 7.25 8.22
N ASP A 46 5.60 7.07 7.06
CA ASP A 46 4.89 6.69 5.83
C ASP A 46 4.90 5.18 5.63
N PHE A 47 3.79 4.62 5.15
CA PHE A 47 3.65 3.20 4.90
C PHE A 47 2.59 2.87 3.86
N LEU A 48 2.70 1.66 3.30
CA LEU A 48 1.62 0.99 2.58
C LEU A 48 1.14 -0.19 3.42
N GLU A 49 -0.14 -0.20 3.76
CA GLU A 49 -0.81 -1.35 4.36
C GLU A 49 -1.71 -2.07 3.34
N ILE A 50 -1.70 -3.39 3.39
CA ILE A 50 -2.57 -4.25 2.59
C ILE A 50 -3.43 -5.06 3.54
N HIS A 51 -4.75 -4.96 3.39
CA HIS A 51 -5.72 -5.68 4.22
C HIS A 51 -6.54 -6.66 3.39
N GLU A 52 -6.86 -7.82 3.98
CA GLU A 52 -7.75 -8.82 3.40
C GLU A 52 -9.21 -8.48 3.71
N GLY A 53 -9.71 -7.43 3.04
CA GLY A 53 -11.08 -6.96 3.19
C GLY A 53 -11.22 -5.50 2.78
N ALA A 54 -12.44 -4.97 2.90
CA ALA A 54 -12.78 -3.60 2.47
C ALA A 54 -12.71 -2.56 3.60
N LEU A 55 -12.31 -2.96 4.81
CA LEU A 55 -12.26 -2.11 5.99
C LEU A 55 -10.81 -2.01 6.51
N PRO A 56 -10.41 -0.88 7.11
CA PRO A 56 -9.11 -0.74 7.77
C PRO A 56 -8.89 -1.73 8.93
N THR A 57 -9.99 -2.24 9.52
CA THR A 57 -9.95 -3.25 10.57
C THR A 57 -9.92 -4.68 10.05
N SER A 58 -9.93 -4.88 8.72
CA SER A 58 -9.82 -6.22 8.13
C SER A 58 -8.42 -6.80 8.40
N PRO A 59 -8.24 -8.13 8.36
CA PRO A 59 -6.96 -8.76 8.64
C PRO A 59 -5.80 -8.12 7.85
N LEU A 60 -4.73 -7.75 8.56
CA LEU A 60 -3.54 -7.16 7.96
C LEU A 60 -2.74 -8.26 7.24
N VAL A 61 -2.50 -8.08 5.95
CA VAL A 61 -1.58 -8.93 5.17
C VAL A 61 -0.15 -8.48 5.40
N GLY A 62 0.10 -7.16 5.41
CA GLY A 62 1.40 -6.60 5.73
C GLY A 62 1.43 -5.08 5.66
N ARG A 63 2.45 -4.52 6.32
CA ARG A 63 2.81 -3.10 6.34
C ARG A 63 4.22 -2.97 5.76
N TYR A 64 4.39 -2.06 4.81
CA TYR A 64 5.63 -1.93 4.04
C TYR A 64 6.06 -0.46 3.97
N CYS A 65 7.36 -0.22 4.07
CA CYS A 65 8.00 1.08 3.89
C CYS A 65 9.43 0.90 3.36
N GLY A 66 10.11 2.00 3.01
CA GLY A 66 11.41 1.98 2.34
C GLY A 66 11.29 1.81 0.82
N SER A 67 12.40 1.40 0.19
CA SER A 67 12.53 1.31 -1.27
C SER A 67 12.64 -0.12 -1.81
N SER A 68 12.52 -1.12 -0.94
CA SER A 68 12.48 -2.53 -1.35
C SER A 68 11.08 -2.88 -1.85
N ILE A 69 10.99 -3.53 -3.03
CA ILE A 69 9.71 -4.00 -3.57
C ILE A 69 9.08 -5.00 -2.58
N PRO A 70 7.84 -4.75 -2.12
CA PRO A 70 7.13 -5.70 -1.26
C PRO A 70 6.91 -7.04 -1.96
N PRO A 71 6.87 -8.15 -1.20
CA PRO A 71 6.59 -9.47 -1.74
C PRO A 71 5.18 -9.53 -2.36
N THR A 72 5.04 -10.38 -3.39
CA THR A 72 3.78 -10.71 -4.07
C THR A 72 2.99 -11.79 -3.36
#